data_AF-A0A2V2DQQ3-F1
#
_entry.id   AF-A0A2V2DQQ3-F1
#
_cell.length_a   1.000
_cell.length_b   1.000
_cell.length_c   1.000
_cell.angle_alpha   90.00
_cell.angle_beta   90.00
_cell.angle_gamma   90.00
#
_symmetry.space_group_name_H-M   'P 1'
#
loop_
_entity.id
_entity.type
_entity.pdbx_description
1 polymer ?
#
loop_
_entity_poly.entity_id
_entity_poly.type
_entity_poly.pdbx_seq_one_letter_code
_entity_poly.pdbx_strand_id
1 'polypeptide(L)'
;MSIDFLYPDYEVVRNRDRCIACKVCARQCSNEVHSYDEGLGMMVADDSKCVNCHRCVSLCPTRALKIVKTDHTFKENSNWRGDTIAEIYRQAGTGGVLLSSMGNPREFPVYWDKLLINASQVTNPSIDPLREPMETRVFLGKKPDGIERSADGRIIPNLSPQIELAVPVMFSAMSYGSISYNAHASLARAAESLGICYNTG
;
A
#
# COMPACT_ATOMS: atom_id res chain seq x y z
N MET A 1 0.05 17.25 7.38
CA MET A 1 0.66 16.11 8.09
C MET A 1 -0.26 14.93 7.86
N SER A 2 0.15 13.94 7.06
CA SER A 2 -0.64 12.74 6.84
C SER A 2 -0.76 11.98 8.16
N ILE A 3 -1.98 11.56 8.52
CA ILE A 3 -2.21 10.72 9.69
C ILE A 3 -1.61 9.36 9.37
N ASP A 4 -0.67 8.87 10.19
CA ASP A 4 -0.19 7.49 10.10
C ASP A 4 -1.16 6.60 10.88
N PHE A 5 -1.86 5.74 10.14
CA PHE A 5 -2.83 4.81 10.71
C PHE A 5 -2.17 3.49 11.16
N LEU A 6 -0.87 3.30 10.90
CA LEU A 6 -0.17 2.07 11.23
C LEU A 6 0.45 2.16 12.63
N TYR A 7 -0.08 1.34 13.53
CA TYR A 7 0.54 1.10 14.82
C TYR A 7 1.74 0.14 14.67
N PRO A 8 2.80 0.24 15.49
CA PRO A 8 3.92 -0.70 15.44
C PRO A 8 3.49 -2.16 15.63
N ASP A 9 4.00 -3.07 14.79
CA ASP A 9 3.63 -4.50 14.86
C ASP A 9 4.08 -5.17 16.18
N TYR A 10 5.10 -4.60 16.82
CA TYR A 10 5.72 -5.16 18.02
C TYR A 10 6.02 -4.08 19.06
N GLU A 11 5.84 -4.44 20.33
CA GLU A 11 6.11 -3.60 21.49
C GLU A 11 7.27 -4.15 22.30
N VAL A 12 8.15 -3.25 22.75
CA VAL A 12 9.26 -3.57 23.65
C VAL A 12 8.80 -3.41 25.09
N VAL A 13 8.50 -4.54 25.72
CA VAL A 13 8.20 -4.59 27.15
C VAL A 13 9.50 -4.68 27.95
N ARG A 14 9.78 -3.64 28.74
CA ARG A 14 10.92 -3.59 29.66
C ARG A 14 10.46 -3.69 31.11
N ASN A 15 10.85 -4.76 31.80
CA ASN A 15 10.68 -4.85 33.25
C ASN A 15 11.69 -3.89 33.92
N ARG A 16 11.17 -2.87 34.61
CA ARG A 16 11.99 -1.82 35.23
C ARG A 16 12.78 -2.35 36.43
N ASP A 17 12.19 -3.23 37.24
CA ASP A 17 12.82 -3.79 38.44
C ASP A 17 14.07 -4.64 38.10
N ARG A 18 14.07 -5.28 36.94
CA ARG A 18 15.20 -6.09 36.45
C ARG A 18 16.21 -5.28 35.64
N CYS A 19 15.85 -4.08 35.20
CA CYS A 19 16.67 -3.30 34.29
C CYS A 19 17.72 -2.48 35.05
N ILE A 20 18.98 -2.92 35.01
CA ILE A 20 20.12 -2.23 35.63
C ILE A 20 20.69 -1.05 34.79
N ALA A 21 19.94 -0.56 33.81
CA ALA A 21 20.34 0.54 32.91
C ALA A 21 21.74 0.41 32.27
N CYS A 22 22.23 -0.80 32.01
CA CYS A 22 23.57 -1.08 31.46
C CYS A 22 23.84 -0.58 30.02
N LYS A 23 22.82 0.02 29.36
CA LYS A 23 22.86 0.57 27.99
C LYS A 23 23.31 -0.39 26.88
N VAL A 24 23.44 -1.71 27.14
CA VAL A 24 23.81 -2.72 26.13
C VAL A 24 22.78 -2.75 24.99
N CYS A 25 21.49 -2.72 25.32
CA CYS A 25 20.41 -2.71 24.34
C CYS A 25 20.48 -1.52 23.38
N ALA A 26 20.81 -0.31 23.85
CA ALA A 26 20.99 0.86 22.99
C ALA A 26 22.21 0.71 22.07
N ARG A 27 23.35 0.24 22.61
CA ARG A 27 24.58 0.04 21.81
C ARG A 27 24.47 -1.03 20.73
N GLN A 28 23.54 -1.98 20.87
CA GLN A 28 23.43 -3.15 20.00
C GLN A 28 22.23 -3.10 19.05
N CYS A 29 21.35 -2.11 19.20
CA CYS A 29 20.19 -1.98 18.33
C CYS A 29 20.54 -1.17 17.09
N SER A 30 20.64 -1.84 15.94
CA SER A 30 20.90 -1.19 14.64
C SER A 30 19.80 -0.21 14.22
N ASN A 31 18.59 -0.34 14.77
CA ASN A 31 17.45 0.53 14.47
C ASN A 31 17.24 1.62 15.53
N GLU A 32 18.15 1.75 16.50
CA GLU A 32 18.09 2.81 17.51
C GLU A 32 16.77 2.85 18.31
N VAL A 33 16.18 1.68 18.56
CA VAL A 33 14.93 1.53 19.32
C VAL A 33 15.08 1.99 20.77
N HIS A 34 16.27 1.88 21.35
CA HIS A 34 16.48 2.16 22.77
C HIS A 34 17.34 3.40 22.97
N SER A 35 16.91 4.29 23.87
CA SER A 35 17.70 5.44 24.34
C SER A 35 17.71 5.49 25.87
N TYR A 36 18.69 6.21 26.42
CA TYR A 36 18.77 6.45 27.85
C TYR A 36 18.28 7.85 28.15
N ASP A 37 17.29 7.96 29.03
CA ASP A 37 16.78 9.22 29.53
C ASP A 37 17.59 9.61 30.78
N GLU A 38 18.38 10.68 30.69
CA GLU A 38 19.22 11.16 31.79
C GLU A 38 18.41 11.76 32.94
N GLY A 39 17.25 12.38 32.65
CA GLY A 39 16.40 13.00 33.66
C GLY A 39 15.67 11.98 34.52
N LEU A 40 15.25 10.86 33.92
CA LEU A 40 14.59 9.75 34.60
C LEU A 40 15.57 8.66 35.07
N GLY A 41 16.83 8.72 34.65
CA GLY A 41 17.86 7.73 34.97
C GLY A 41 17.58 6.34 34.41
N MET A 42 16.74 6.21 33.37
CA MET A 42 16.22 4.92 32.89
C MET A 42 16.31 4.76 31.37
N MET A 43 16.25 3.51 30.93
CA MET A 43 16.17 3.20 29.51
C MET A 43 14.73 3.32 29.01
N VAL A 44 14.53 3.99 27.88
CA VAL A 44 13.25 4.08 27.16
C VAL A 44 13.34 3.33 25.82
N ALA A 45 12.20 3.11 25.18
CA ALA A 45 12.12 2.44 23.89
C ALA A 45 11.10 3.15 22.99
N ASP A 46 11.41 3.21 21.70
CA ASP A 46 10.52 3.65 20.63
C ASP A 46 10.15 2.43 19.78
N ASP A 47 8.96 1.89 20.05
CA ASP A 47 8.47 0.64 19.46
C ASP A 47 8.30 0.73 17.94
N SER A 48 8.11 1.94 17.39
CA SER A 48 7.94 2.17 15.94
C SER A 48 9.16 1.76 15.10
N LYS A 49 10.34 1.69 15.72
CA LYS A 49 11.60 1.29 15.05
C LYS A 49 11.92 -0.19 15.21
N CYS A 50 11.11 -0.93 15.99
CA CYS A 50 11.39 -2.32 16.32
C CYS A 50 11.05 -3.25 15.14
N VAL A 51 12.04 -4.00 14.65
CA VAL A 51 11.86 -5.01 13.60
C VAL A 51 11.85 -6.44 14.15
N ASN A 52 11.66 -6.58 15.47
CA ASN A 52 11.62 -7.87 16.16
C ASN A 52 12.83 -8.80 15.89
N CYS A 53 14.05 -8.25 15.79
CA CYS A 53 15.26 -9.05 15.55
C CYS A 53 15.78 -9.80 16.80
N HIS A 54 15.16 -9.61 17.97
CA HIS A 54 15.53 -10.22 19.26
C HIS A 54 16.97 -9.99 19.78
N ARG A 55 17.79 -9.16 19.13
CA ARG A 55 19.17 -8.88 19.56
C ARG A 55 19.25 -8.26 20.96
N CYS A 56 18.41 -7.27 21.26
CA CYS A 56 18.37 -6.61 22.57
C CYS A 56 17.90 -7.54 23.70
N VAL A 57 16.95 -8.44 23.40
CA VAL A 57 16.45 -9.45 24.33
C VAL A 57 17.56 -10.44 24.69
N SER A 58 18.28 -10.93 23.68
CA SER A 58 19.32 -11.95 23.84
C SER A 58 20.54 -11.44 24.61
N LEU A 59 20.91 -10.17 24.41
CA LEU A 59 22.09 -9.56 25.05
C LEU A 59 21.79 -8.91 26.40
N CYS A 60 20.54 -8.95 26.87
CA CYS A 60 20.20 -8.36 28.16
C CYS A 60 20.69 -9.27 29.31
N PRO A 61 21.69 -8.86 30.11
CA PRO A 61 22.30 -9.74 31.13
C PRO A 61 21.30 -10.13 32.23
N THR A 62 20.33 -9.27 32.52
CA THR A 62 19.29 -9.50 33.53
C THR A 62 17.99 -10.05 32.93
N ARG A 63 17.93 -10.26 31.61
CA ARG A 63 16.73 -10.66 30.85
C ARG A 63 15.50 -9.80 31.17
N ALA A 64 15.71 -8.48 31.22
CA ALA A 64 14.67 -7.49 31.54
C ALA A 64 13.78 -7.11 30.35
N LEU A 65 14.09 -7.59 29.14
CA LEU A 65 13.40 -7.22 27.90
C LEU A 65 12.59 -8.39 27.33
N LYS A 66 11.40 -8.08 26.82
CA LYS A 66 10.57 -8.95 25.99
C LYS A 66 10.07 -8.14 24.81
N ILE A 67 9.99 -8.75 23.63
CA ILE A 67 9.27 -8.19 22.49
C ILE A 67 7.98 -8.98 22.37
N VAL A 68 6.85 -8.29 22.33
CA VAL A 68 5.51 -8.87 22.18
C VAL A 68 4.87 -8.33 20.93
N LYS A 69 4.01 -9.12 20.30
CA LYS A 69 3.13 -8.61 19.25
C LYS A 69 2.13 -7.66 19.89
N THR A 70 1.88 -6.52 19.27
CA THR A 70 0.86 -5.58 19.75
C THR A 70 -0.52 -6.23 19.76
N ASP A 71 -1.37 -5.82 20.69
CA ASP A 71 -2.79 -6.17 20.73
C ASP A 71 -3.67 -5.09 20.03
N HIS A 72 -3.05 -3.99 19.57
CA HIS A 72 -3.73 -2.98 18.78
C HIS A 72 -4.17 -3.55 17.43
N THR A 73 -5.47 -3.50 17.15
CA THR A 73 -6.01 -4.05 15.90
C THR A 73 -7.16 -3.22 15.34
N PHE A 74 -7.34 -3.30 14.03
CA PHE A 74 -8.51 -2.80 13.34
C PHE A 74 -9.71 -3.73 13.54
N LYS A 75 -10.91 -3.24 13.22
CA LYS A 75 -12.10 -4.11 13.14
C LYS A 75 -11.99 -5.02 11.92
N GLU A 76 -11.67 -6.29 12.16
CA GLU A 76 -11.54 -7.30 11.11
C GLU A 76 -12.89 -7.92 10.72
N ASN A 77 -12.95 -8.46 9.51
CA ASN A 77 -14.01 -9.37 9.05
C ASN A 77 -13.47 -10.31 7.97
N SER A 78 -14.31 -11.19 7.40
CA SER A 78 -13.90 -12.17 6.39
C SER A 78 -13.26 -11.54 5.14
N ASN A 79 -13.68 -10.33 4.76
CA ASN A 79 -13.19 -9.63 3.59
C ASN A 79 -12.03 -8.68 3.93
N TRP A 80 -12.00 -8.17 5.16
CA TRP A 80 -11.03 -7.21 5.67
C TRP A 80 -10.27 -7.82 6.84
N ARG A 81 -9.24 -8.60 6.51
CA ARG A 81 -8.28 -9.13 7.49
C ARG A 81 -7.28 -8.04 7.87
N GLY A 82 -6.72 -8.13 9.08
CA GLY A 82 -5.79 -7.11 9.59
C GLY A 82 -4.56 -6.91 8.71
N ASP A 83 -4.03 -8.00 8.12
CA ASP A 83 -2.91 -7.95 7.18
C ASP A 83 -3.26 -7.20 5.88
N THR A 84 -4.44 -7.47 5.29
CA THR A 84 -4.92 -6.75 4.11
C THR A 84 -5.05 -5.25 4.36
N ILE A 85 -5.62 -4.87 5.51
CA ILE A 85 -5.79 -3.46 5.88
C ILE A 85 -4.41 -2.77 6.02
N ALA A 86 -3.47 -3.40 6.72
CA ALA A 86 -2.12 -2.87 6.91
C ALA A 86 -1.37 -2.72 5.58
N GLU A 87 -1.47 -3.70 4.68
CA GLU A 87 -0.87 -3.64 3.34
C GLU A 87 -1.41 -2.47 2.51
N ILE A 88 -2.73 -2.21 2.56
CA ILE A 88 -3.35 -1.09 1.85
C ILE A 88 -2.83 0.24 2.40
N TYR A 89 -2.77 0.42 3.72
CA TYR A 89 -2.25 1.66 4.30
C TYR A 89 -0.77 1.90 3.97
N ARG A 90 0.08 0.85 4.01
CA ARG A 90 1.50 0.98 3.63
C ARG A 90 1.67 1.38 2.16
N GLN A 91 0.90 0.79 1.26
CA GLN A 91 0.94 1.13 -0.17
C GLN A 91 0.39 2.53 -0.42
N ALA A 92 -0.70 2.92 0.24
CA ALA A 92 -1.26 4.26 0.13
C ALA A 92 -0.30 5.33 0.65
N GLY A 93 0.47 5.05 1.70
CA GLY A 93 1.46 5.98 2.25
C GLY A 93 2.70 6.18 1.38
N THR A 94 3.11 5.15 0.63
CA THR A 94 4.32 5.21 -0.22
C THR A 94 4.03 5.45 -1.69
N GLY A 95 2.81 5.16 -2.16
CA GLY A 95 2.46 5.12 -3.58
C GLY A 95 3.08 3.93 -4.33
N GLY A 96 3.78 3.03 -3.63
CA GLY A 96 4.47 1.88 -4.22
C GLY A 96 3.80 0.56 -3.86
N VAL A 97 3.99 -0.45 -4.70
CA VAL A 97 3.56 -1.82 -4.41
C VAL A 97 4.55 -2.46 -3.44
N LEU A 98 4.02 -3.14 -2.41
CA LEU A 98 4.86 -3.85 -1.45
C LEU A 98 5.58 -5.02 -2.10
N LEU A 99 6.91 -5.06 -1.94
CA LEU A 99 7.73 -6.19 -2.37
C LEU A 99 7.77 -7.24 -1.25
N SER A 100 7.51 -8.50 -1.61
CA SER A 100 7.62 -9.65 -0.72
C SER A 100 8.54 -10.73 -1.32
N SER A 101 8.94 -11.69 -0.48
CA SER A 101 9.76 -12.83 -0.88
C SER A 101 9.21 -14.10 -0.22
N MET A 102 9.77 -15.27 -0.59
CA MET A 102 9.38 -16.59 -0.06
C MET A 102 8.02 -17.13 -0.54
N GLY A 103 7.52 -16.66 -1.68
CA GLY A 103 6.27 -17.13 -2.28
C GLY A 103 5.02 -16.61 -1.55
N ASN A 104 3.86 -17.24 -1.80
CA ASN A 104 2.59 -16.85 -1.19
C ASN A 104 2.11 -17.92 -0.20
N PRO A 105 2.18 -17.68 1.12
CA PRO A 105 1.73 -18.64 2.14
C PRO A 105 0.21 -18.61 2.38
N ARG A 106 -0.56 -17.75 1.69
CA ARG A 106 -2.00 -17.58 1.93
C ARG A 106 -2.82 -18.67 1.23
N GLU A 107 -3.86 -19.16 1.93
CA GLU A 107 -4.84 -20.13 1.41
C GLU A 107 -5.89 -19.46 0.51
N PHE A 108 -5.48 -18.89 -0.63
CA PHE A 108 -6.46 -18.41 -1.60
C PHE A 108 -7.01 -19.57 -2.44
N PRO A 109 -8.32 -19.61 -2.75
CA PRO A 109 -8.77 -20.35 -3.93
C PRO A 109 -8.11 -19.68 -5.14
N VAL A 110 -7.11 -20.34 -5.73
CA VAL A 110 -6.27 -19.69 -6.73
C VAL A 110 -7.02 -19.59 -8.06
N TYR A 111 -7.81 -18.53 -8.23
CA TYR A 111 -8.40 -18.18 -9.52
C TYR A 111 -7.30 -17.82 -10.54
N TRP A 112 -6.14 -17.36 -10.07
CA TRP A 112 -4.94 -17.11 -10.87
C TRP A 112 -4.27 -18.40 -11.39
N ASP A 113 -4.41 -19.55 -10.71
CA ASP A 113 -3.97 -20.85 -11.25
C ASP A 113 -4.85 -21.29 -12.42
N LYS A 114 -6.02 -20.65 -12.58
CA LYS A 114 -6.91 -20.80 -13.74
C LYS A 114 -6.69 -19.70 -14.79
N LEU A 115 -5.82 -18.72 -14.53
CA LEU A 115 -5.55 -17.58 -15.40
C LEU A 115 -4.04 -17.40 -15.57
N LEU A 116 -3.49 -17.96 -16.66
CA LEU A 116 -2.09 -17.75 -17.02
C LEU A 116 -1.92 -16.37 -17.67
N ILE A 117 -1.23 -15.45 -17.00
CA ILE A 117 -0.74 -14.21 -17.63
C ILE A 117 0.41 -14.61 -18.55
N ASN A 118 0.21 -14.48 -19.85
CA ASN A 118 1.21 -14.88 -20.82
C ASN A 118 2.34 -13.85 -20.85
N ALA A 119 3.57 -14.29 -20.59
CA ALA A 119 4.77 -13.48 -20.76
C ALA A 119 5.46 -13.90 -22.06
N SER A 120 5.80 -12.93 -22.89
CA SER A 120 6.64 -13.23 -24.05
C SER A 120 8.06 -13.56 -23.61
N GLN A 121 8.62 -14.63 -24.17
CA GLN A 121 9.96 -15.14 -23.81
C GLN A 121 10.96 -14.99 -24.95
N VAL A 122 10.66 -15.63 -26.10
CA VAL A 122 11.61 -15.72 -27.24
C VAL A 122 11.10 -14.96 -28.47
N THR A 123 9.79 -14.99 -28.73
CA THR A 123 9.19 -14.43 -29.95
C THR A 123 9.28 -12.91 -30.02
N ASN A 124 9.09 -12.25 -28.87
CA ASN A 124 9.23 -10.81 -28.75
C ASN A 124 9.77 -10.46 -27.35
N PRO A 125 10.65 -9.46 -27.21
CA PRO A 125 11.13 -9.05 -25.90
C PRO A 125 10.00 -8.41 -25.08
N SER A 126 10.10 -8.53 -23.76
CA SER A 126 9.27 -7.75 -22.84
C SER A 126 9.77 -6.31 -22.78
N ILE A 127 8.85 -5.36 -22.57
CA ILE A 127 9.14 -3.93 -22.44
C ILE A 127 9.44 -3.63 -20.98
N ASP A 128 10.43 -2.77 -20.70
CA ASP A 128 10.72 -2.31 -19.34
C ASP A 128 9.75 -1.16 -18.95
N PRO A 129 8.75 -1.40 -18.07
CA PRO A 129 7.76 -0.38 -17.72
C PRO A 129 8.32 0.80 -16.91
N LEU A 130 9.55 0.69 -16.37
CA LEU A 130 10.19 1.77 -15.61
C LEU A 130 11.03 2.68 -16.51
N ARG A 131 11.53 2.16 -17.63
CA ARG A 131 12.45 2.88 -18.53
C ARG A 131 11.79 3.29 -19.84
N GLU A 132 10.74 2.59 -20.25
CA GLU A 132 10.05 2.79 -21.52
C GLU A 132 8.60 3.26 -21.29
N PRO A 133 8.05 4.08 -22.20
CA PRO A 133 6.70 4.59 -22.05
C PRO A 133 5.66 3.48 -22.24
N MET A 134 4.64 3.49 -21.38
CA MET A 134 3.44 2.67 -21.53
C MET A 134 2.20 3.56 -21.68
N GLU A 135 1.33 3.25 -22.64
CA GLU A 135 0.04 3.93 -22.80
C GLU A 135 -1.04 3.16 -22.04
N THR A 136 -1.73 3.84 -21.15
CA THR A 136 -2.78 3.28 -20.28
C THR A 136 -4.15 3.90 -20.54
N ARG A 137 -4.23 4.88 -21.44
CA ARG A 137 -5.46 5.61 -21.72
C ARG A 137 -6.54 4.69 -22.25
N VAL A 138 -7.76 4.89 -21.75
CA VAL A 138 -8.95 4.16 -22.18
C VAL A 138 -10.07 5.13 -22.56
N PHE A 139 -10.93 4.66 -23.46
CA PHE A 139 -12.10 5.38 -23.94
C PHE A 139 -13.34 4.54 -23.65
N LEU A 140 -14.28 5.12 -22.91
CA LEU A 140 -15.56 4.50 -22.57
C LEU A 140 -16.65 5.08 -23.46
N GLY A 141 -17.34 4.23 -24.22
CA GLY A 141 -18.44 4.62 -25.09
C GLY A 141 -18.64 3.63 -26.24
N LYS A 142 -19.69 3.86 -27.04
CA LYS A 142 -19.97 3.03 -28.21
C LYS A 142 -18.81 3.16 -29.22
N LYS A 143 -18.41 2.03 -29.80
CA LYS A 143 -17.48 1.99 -30.93
C LYS A 143 -18.25 1.70 -32.21
N PRO A 144 -17.88 2.29 -33.36
CA PRO A 144 -18.42 1.89 -34.65
C PRO A 144 -17.99 0.45 -34.97
N ASP A 145 -18.79 -0.27 -35.74
CA ASP A 145 -18.52 -1.67 -36.10
C ASP A 145 -17.29 -1.83 -37.02
N GLY A 146 -16.90 -0.75 -37.71
CA GLY A 146 -15.76 -0.72 -38.61
C GLY A 146 -15.33 0.69 -38.98
N ILE A 147 -14.20 0.78 -39.68
CA ILE A 147 -13.66 2.03 -40.20
C ILE A 147 -14.27 2.28 -41.57
N GLU A 148 -14.99 3.38 -41.73
CA GLU A 148 -15.50 3.83 -43.03
C GLU A 148 -14.54 4.86 -43.64
N ARG A 149 -14.39 4.81 -44.98
CA ARG A 149 -13.57 5.77 -45.72
C ARG A 149 -14.39 6.49 -46.76
N SER A 150 -14.13 7.78 -46.93
CA SER A 150 -14.71 8.59 -48.00
C SER A 150 -14.15 8.16 -49.37
N ALA A 151 -14.77 8.65 -50.44
CA ALA A 151 -14.28 8.45 -51.81
C ALA A 151 -12.83 8.93 -52.00
N ASP A 152 -12.39 9.93 -51.22
CA ASP A 152 -11.02 10.46 -51.22
C ASP A 152 -10.05 9.64 -50.36
N GLY A 153 -10.50 8.51 -49.79
CA GLY A 153 -9.70 7.63 -48.94
C GLY A 153 -9.53 8.10 -47.49
N ARG A 154 -10.15 9.22 -47.08
CA ARG A 154 -10.09 9.72 -45.70
C ARG A 154 -11.03 8.94 -44.79
N ILE A 155 -10.63 8.70 -43.53
CA ILE A 155 -11.50 8.06 -42.54
C ILE A 155 -12.66 9.00 -42.20
N ILE A 156 -13.88 8.47 -42.24
CA ILE A 156 -15.09 9.21 -41.86
C ILE A 156 -15.15 9.25 -40.32
N PRO A 157 -15.22 10.45 -39.69
CA PRO A 157 -15.26 10.59 -38.24
C PRO A 157 -16.67 10.27 -37.70
N ASN A 158 -17.04 8.99 -37.71
CA ASN A 158 -18.33 8.49 -37.24
C ASN A 158 -18.32 8.03 -35.76
N LEU A 159 -17.33 8.49 -34.96
CA LEU A 159 -17.27 8.18 -33.54
C LEU A 159 -18.37 8.91 -32.76
N SER A 160 -19.10 8.17 -31.93
CA SER A 160 -19.97 8.74 -30.91
C SER A 160 -19.15 9.40 -29.77
N PRO A 161 -19.76 10.28 -28.95
CA PRO A 161 -19.10 10.82 -27.77
C PRO A 161 -18.55 9.71 -26.85
N GLN A 162 -17.31 9.88 -26.41
CA GLN A 162 -16.60 8.95 -25.53
C GLN A 162 -16.07 9.70 -24.32
N ILE A 163 -15.97 8.99 -23.20
CA ILE A 163 -15.31 9.46 -21.99
C ILE A 163 -13.86 8.97 -22.04
N GLU A 164 -12.91 9.89 -21.98
CA GLU A 164 -11.48 9.59 -21.95
C GLU A 164 -10.99 9.51 -20.49
N LEU A 165 -10.21 8.47 -20.18
CA LEU A 165 -9.52 8.30 -18.90
C LEU A 165 -8.04 8.06 -19.18
N ALA A 166 -7.15 8.77 -18.49
CA ALA A 166 -5.71 8.60 -18.63
C ALA A 166 -5.22 7.22 -18.15
N VAL A 167 -5.92 6.63 -17.17
CA VAL A 167 -5.67 5.29 -16.63
C VAL A 167 -7.00 4.53 -16.52
N PRO A 168 -7.01 3.19 -16.53
CA PRO A 168 -8.24 2.39 -16.45
C PRO A 168 -8.79 2.29 -15.02
N VAL A 169 -8.84 3.43 -14.31
CA VAL A 169 -9.30 3.56 -12.93
C VAL A 169 -10.23 4.76 -12.85
N MET A 170 -11.33 4.63 -12.12
CA MET A 170 -12.25 5.73 -11.84
C MET A 170 -12.80 5.58 -10.42
N PHE A 171 -13.18 6.69 -9.79
CA PHE A 171 -13.86 6.62 -8.50
C PHE A 171 -15.29 6.12 -8.67
N SER A 172 -15.67 5.16 -7.84
CA SER A 172 -16.97 4.49 -7.87
C SER A 172 -18.14 5.46 -7.66
N ALA A 173 -19.29 5.12 -8.22
CA ALA A 173 -20.54 5.85 -8.03
C ALA A 173 -20.91 5.94 -6.55
N MET A 174 -21.06 7.17 -6.04
CA MET A 174 -21.51 7.44 -4.68
C MET A 174 -22.58 8.51 -4.66
N SER A 175 -23.59 8.39 -3.79
CA SER A 175 -24.58 9.45 -3.61
C SER A 175 -23.95 10.64 -2.89
N TYR A 176 -24.41 11.85 -3.21
CA TYR A 176 -23.92 13.07 -2.54
C TYR A 176 -24.07 13.03 -1.02
N GLY A 177 -25.07 12.31 -0.49
CA GLY A 177 -25.30 12.18 0.95
C GLY A 177 -24.48 11.07 1.64
N SER A 178 -23.74 10.25 0.90
CA SER A 178 -23.02 9.10 1.47
C SER A 178 -21.75 9.48 2.25
N ILE A 179 -21.12 10.60 1.90
CA ILE A 179 -19.90 11.12 2.52
C ILE A 179 -19.96 12.66 2.59
N SER A 180 -19.05 13.25 3.35
CA SER A 180 -19.00 14.71 3.53
C SER A 180 -18.69 15.43 2.21
N TYR A 181 -19.15 16.68 2.10
CA TYR A 181 -18.83 17.57 0.98
C TYR A 181 -17.31 17.66 0.75
N ASN A 182 -16.53 17.78 1.81
CA ASN A 182 -15.07 17.87 1.72
C ASN A 182 -14.44 16.61 1.10
N ALA A 183 -15.02 15.44 1.38
CA ALA A 183 -14.57 14.19 0.77
C ALA A 183 -14.88 14.16 -0.74
N HIS A 184 -16.11 14.52 -1.13
CA HIS A 184 -16.50 14.67 -2.55
C HIS A 184 -15.58 15.64 -3.29
N ALA A 185 -15.36 16.83 -2.72
CA ALA A 185 -14.51 17.86 -3.32
C ALA A 185 -13.05 17.40 -3.48
N SER A 186 -12.55 16.61 -2.52
CA SER A 186 -11.20 16.05 -2.58
C SER A 186 -11.08 14.99 -3.68
N LEU A 187 -12.06 14.09 -3.79
CA LEU A 187 -12.11 13.06 -4.84
C LEU A 187 -12.23 13.68 -6.23
N ALA A 188 -13.07 14.69 -6.41
CA ALA A 188 -13.23 15.38 -7.69
C ALA A 188 -11.92 16.05 -8.16
N ARG A 189 -11.21 16.74 -7.25
CA ARG A 189 -9.90 17.35 -7.55
C ARG A 189 -8.84 16.30 -7.88
N ALA A 190 -8.82 15.19 -7.16
CA ALA A 190 -7.92 14.07 -7.44
C ALA A 190 -8.22 13.42 -8.80
N ALA A 191 -9.51 13.31 -9.15
CA ALA A 191 -9.93 12.78 -10.44
C ALA A 191 -9.43 13.67 -11.59
N GLU A 192 -9.63 14.98 -11.47
CA GLU A 192 -9.13 15.97 -12.42
C GLU A 192 -7.61 15.92 -12.56
N SER A 193 -6.87 15.88 -11.44
CA SER A 193 -5.40 15.86 -11.47
C SER A 193 -4.82 14.58 -12.09
N LEU A 194 -5.53 13.45 -11.95
CA LEU A 194 -5.13 12.16 -12.52
C LEU A 194 -5.67 11.94 -13.94
N GLY A 195 -6.50 12.84 -14.47
CA GLY A 195 -7.15 12.65 -15.77
C GLY A 195 -8.13 11.48 -15.79
N ILE A 196 -8.79 11.22 -14.65
CA ILE A 196 -9.82 10.19 -14.49
C ILE A 196 -11.17 10.82 -14.17
N CYS A 197 -12.23 10.01 -14.17
CA CYS A 197 -13.56 10.45 -13.80
C CYS A 197 -13.92 10.08 -12.36
N TYR A 198 -14.78 10.90 -11.76
CA TYR A 198 -15.52 10.59 -10.56
C TYR A 198 -17.00 10.48 -10.89
N ASN A 199 -17.59 9.31 -10.66
CA ASN A 199 -19.02 9.10 -10.84
C ASN A 199 -19.77 9.53 -9.57
N THR A 200 -20.66 10.52 -9.71
CA THR A 200 -21.63 10.87 -8.67
C THR A 200 -22.97 10.31 -9.12
N GLY A 201 -23.44 9.26 -8.45
CA GLY A 201 -24.62 8.49 -8.86
C GLY A 201 -25.89 9.31 -8.98
#